data_AF-A0A2G1XF12-F1
#
_entry.id   AF-A0A2G1XF12-F1
#
_cell.length_a   1.000
_cell.length_b   1.000
_cell.length_c   1.000
_cell.angle_alpha   90.00
_cell.angle_beta   90.00
_cell.angle_gamma   90.00
#
_symmetry.space_group_name_H-M   'P 1'
#
loop_
_entity.id
_entity.type
_entity.pdbx_description
1 polymer ?
#
loop_
_entity_poly.entity_id
_entity_poly.type
_entity_poly.pdbx_seq_one_letter_code
_entity_poly.pdbx_strand_id
1 'polypeptide(L)'
;MPPAAHALSTLVRIDYENAVLADLDPAQNRTAEQWARTVLEDAPSDTRQALTQGWTALGLQLRPAPSEGCVLGWPVRRRTPDLVLLSAGPTRGLHGELLFQRRPHALLLAAFIQLDGERARALWAPAENRHPHVMYQVLEQAVSRATA
;
A
#
# COMPACT_ATOMS: atom_id res chain seq x y z
N MET A 1 6.22 -13.32 -0.78
CA MET A 1 4.81 -12.99 -1.03
C MET A 1 3.93 -14.23 -0.84
N PRO A 2 2.75 -14.15 -0.18
CA PRO A 2 1.78 -15.25 -0.17
C PRO A 2 1.08 -15.45 -1.55
N PRO A 3 0.95 -16.68 -2.08
CA PRO A 3 0.35 -16.91 -3.41
C PRO A 3 -1.06 -16.36 -3.60
N ALA A 4 -1.91 -16.48 -2.57
CA ALA A 4 -3.27 -15.94 -2.60
C ALA A 4 -3.30 -14.40 -2.69
N ALA A 5 -2.32 -13.72 -2.09
CA ALA A 5 -2.19 -12.27 -2.18
C ALA A 5 -1.68 -11.85 -3.57
N HIS A 6 -0.69 -12.58 -4.11
CA HIS A 6 -0.20 -12.36 -5.47
C HIS A 6 -1.32 -12.47 -6.52
N ALA A 7 -2.19 -13.48 -6.40
CA ALA A 7 -3.32 -13.69 -7.31
C ALA A 7 -4.39 -12.58 -7.28
N LEU A 8 -4.33 -11.68 -6.28
CA LEU A 8 -5.24 -10.53 -6.16
C LEU A 8 -4.70 -9.28 -6.86
N SER A 9 -3.42 -9.25 -7.22
CA SER A 9 -2.88 -8.18 -8.05
C SER A 9 -3.53 -8.22 -9.44
N THR A 10 -3.66 -7.04 -10.02
CA THR A 10 -4.25 -6.84 -11.34
C THR A 10 -3.27 -6.19 -12.32
N LEU A 11 -1.98 -6.22 -12.00
CA LEU A 11 -0.89 -5.87 -12.90
C LEU A 11 -0.68 -6.97 -13.94
N VAL A 12 -0.22 -6.59 -15.13
CA VAL A 12 0.07 -7.53 -16.22
C VAL A 12 1.38 -8.26 -15.95
N ARG A 13 2.34 -7.57 -15.33
CA ARG A 13 3.63 -8.09 -14.89
C ARG A 13 3.96 -7.49 -13.53
N ILE A 14 4.59 -8.28 -12.66
CA ILE A 14 5.11 -7.81 -11.37
C ILE A 14 6.64 -7.86 -11.47
N ASP A 15 7.26 -6.69 -11.47
CA ASP A 15 8.73 -6.54 -11.51
C ASP A 15 9.32 -6.45 -10.09
N TYR A 16 8.53 -6.02 -9.12
CA TYR A 16 8.87 -6.05 -7.70
C TYR A 16 7.63 -6.34 -6.86
N GLU A 17 7.81 -7.11 -5.80
CA GLU A 17 6.79 -7.36 -4.80
C GLU A 17 7.36 -7.38 -3.38
N ASN A 18 6.56 -6.91 -2.42
CA ASN A 18 6.85 -7.08 -1.01
C ASN A 18 5.57 -7.29 -0.22
N ALA A 19 5.66 -8.04 0.87
CA ALA A 19 4.55 -8.22 1.79
C ALA A 19 5.04 -8.28 3.22
N VAL A 20 4.33 -7.57 4.09
CA VAL A 20 4.54 -7.58 5.53
C VAL A 20 3.24 -7.94 6.24
N LEU A 21 3.39 -8.54 7.42
CA LEU A 21 2.28 -8.95 8.28
C LEU A 21 2.47 -8.28 9.64
N ALA A 22 1.35 -7.91 10.26
CA ALA A 22 1.31 -7.55 11.66
C ALA A 22 0.15 -8.29 12.32
N ASP A 23 0.35 -8.72 13.56
CA ASP A 23 -0.67 -9.41 14.33
C ASP A 23 -1.81 -8.45 14.66
N LEU A 24 -3.04 -8.94 14.56
CA LEU A 24 -4.23 -8.21 14.93
C LEU A 24 -4.93 -8.93 16.08
N ASP A 25 -5.42 -8.16 17.04
CA ASP A 25 -6.42 -8.65 17.99
C ASP A 25 -7.74 -8.88 17.24
N PRO A 26 -8.33 -10.11 17.28
CA PRO A 26 -9.62 -10.40 16.66
C PRO A 26 -10.76 -9.50 17.11
N ALA A 27 -10.66 -8.86 18.28
CA ALA A 27 -11.65 -7.89 18.77
C ALA A 27 -11.71 -6.62 17.90
N GLN A 28 -10.68 -6.35 17.08
CA GLN A 28 -10.63 -5.19 16.21
C GLN A 28 -11.48 -5.39 14.96
N ASN A 29 -12.77 -5.05 15.07
CA ASN A 29 -13.74 -5.14 13.97
C ASN A 29 -13.63 -3.97 12.98
N ARG A 30 -12.49 -3.88 12.28
CA ARG A 30 -12.27 -2.92 11.17
C ARG A 30 -12.23 -3.66 9.84
N THR A 31 -12.82 -3.08 8.80
CA THR A 31 -12.67 -3.56 7.42
C THR A 31 -11.26 -3.34 6.90
N ALA A 32 -10.87 -4.03 5.83
CA ALA A 32 -9.58 -3.81 5.18
C ALA A 32 -9.40 -2.37 4.68
N GLU A 33 -10.46 -1.71 4.21
CA GLU A 33 -10.39 -0.29 3.81
C GLU A 33 -10.12 0.61 5.02
N GLN A 34 -10.79 0.37 6.15
CA GLN A 34 -10.53 1.11 7.38
C GLN A 34 -9.09 0.91 7.86
N TRP A 35 -8.55 -0.30 7.75
CA TRP A 35 -7.14 -0.57 8.03
C TRP A 35 -6.20 0.17 7.08
N ALA A 36 -6.50 0.21 5.78
CA ALA A 36 -5.70 0.98 4.82
C ALA A 36 -5.69 2.47 5.18
N ARG A 37 -6.82 3.03 5.61
CA ARG A 37 -6.90 4.40 6.12
C ARG A 37 -6.09 4.58 7.41
N THR A 38 -6.18 3.66 8.36
CA THR A 38 -5.37 3.73 9.59
C THR A 38 -3.88 3.68 9.31
N VAL A 39 -3.45 2.86 8.35
CA VAL A 39 -2.04 2.74 7.97
C VAL A 39 -1.54 3.97 7.22
N LEU A 40 -2.36 4.54 6.33
CA LEU A 40 -1.92 5.62 5.43
C LEU A 40 -2.43 7.00 5.85
N GLU A 41 -3.73 7.17 6.04
CA GLU A 41 -4.36 8.46 6.35
C GLU A 41 -4.25 8.86 7.82
N ASP A 42 -4.23 7.90 8.75
CA ASP A 42 -4.09 8.19 10.19
C ASP A 42 -2.63 8.10 10.67
N ALA A 43 -1.67 7.95 9.75
CA ALA A 43 -0.26 8.02 10.10
C ALA A 43 0.11 9.45 10.56
N PRO A 44 1.19 9.61 11.36
CA PRO A 44 1.71 10.93 11.72
C PRO A 44 1.91 11.82 10.49
N SER A 45 1.72 13.15 10.64
CA SER A 45 1.79 14.11 9.53
C SER A 45 3.04 13.93 8.67
N ASP A 46 4.17 13.77 9.32
CA ASP A 46 5.49 13.68 8.67
C ASP A 46 5.60 12.38 7.86
N THR A 47 5.07 11.28 8.39
CA THR A 47 4.97 10.00 7.69
C THR A 47 4.07 10.09 6.46
N ARG A 48 2.88 10.71 6.58
CA ARG A 48 1.97 10.90 5.43
C ARG A 48 2.60 11.73 4.32
N GLN A 49 3.29 12.80 4.71
CA GLN A 49 4.00 13.66 3.78
C GLN A 49 5.13 12.90 3.08
N ALA A 50 5.95 12.16 3.84
CA ALA A 50 7.04 11.36 3.29
C ALA A 50 6.53 10.27 2.32
N LEU A 51 5.44 9.57 2.64
CA LEU A 51 4.81 8.60 1.76
C LEU A 51 4.33 9.25 0.45
N THR A 52 3.57 10.34 0.56
CA THR A 52 3.02 11.07 -0.60
C THR A 52 4.12 11.61 -1.51
N GLN A 53 5.18 12.18 -0.92
CA GLN A 53 6.35 12.66 -1.66
C GLN A 53 7.11 11.51 -2.32
N GLY A 54 7.31 10.39 -1.60
CA GLY A 54 7.98 9.20 -2.13
C GLY A 54 7.27 8.64 -3.37
N TRP A 55 5.95 8.43 -3.28
CA TRP A 55 5.15 7.95 -4.41
C TRP A 55 5.15 8.92 -5.59
N THR A 56 5.02 10.22 -5.33
CA THR A 56 5.04 11.25 -6.38
C THR A 56 6.42 11.33 -7.07
N ALA A 57 7.51 11.21 -6.30
CA ALA A 57 8.87 11.18 -6.84
C ALA A 57 9.12 9.95 -7.73
N LEU A 58 8.53 8.81 -7.38
CA LEU A 58 8.51 7.58 -8.17
C LEU A 58 7.62 7.69 -9.43
N GLY A 59 6.82 8.76 -9.56
CA GLY A 59 5.98 9.02 -10.74
C GLY A 59 4.59 8.42 -10.67
N LEU A 60 4.14 7.98 -9.49
CA LEU A 60 2.76 7.58 -9.26
C LEU A 60 1.84 8.80 -9.28
N GLN A 61 0.74 8.68 -10.00
CA GLN A 61 -0.34 9.68 -10.00
C GLN A 61 -1.31 9.38 -8.87
N LEU A 62 -1.20 10.16 -7.80
CA LEU A 62 -2.17 10.19 -6.71
C LEU A 62 -3.23 11.24 -7.01
N ARG A 63 -4.47 10.98 -6.60
CA ARG A 63 -5.54 11.97 -6.64
C ARG A 63 -5.39 12.97 -5.50
N PRO A 64 -5.81 14.24 -5.70
CA PRO A 64 -5.84 15.23 -4.63
C PRO A 64 -6.69 14.74 -3.44
N ALA A 65 -6.23 14.98 -2.21
CA ALA A 65 -7.02 14.68 -1.02
C ALA A 65 -7.82 15.92 -0.57
N PRO A 66 -9.08 15.78 -0.09
CA PRO A 66 -9.89 14.56 -0.07
C PRO A 66 -10.54 14.27 -1.44
N SER A 67 -10.44 13.03 -1.90
CA SER A 67 -11.19 12.53 -3.07
C SER A 67 -12.00 11.31 -2.66
N GLU A 68 -13.29 11.28 -3.02
CA GLU A 68 -14.12 10.10 -2.81
C GLU A 68 -13.52 8.86 -3.51
N GLY A 69 -13.68 7.69 -2.87
CA GLY A 69 -13.15 6.43 -3.40
C GLY A 69 -11.62 6.34 -3.42
N CYS A 70 -10.93 7.16 -2.62
CA CYS A 70 -9.46 7.12 -2.47
C CYS A 70 -9.04 6.89 -1.01
N VAL A 71 -7.83 6.35 -0.83
CA VAL A 71 -7.12 6.27 0.45
C VAL A 71 -5.77 6.96 0.30
N LEU A 72 -5.56 8.08 0.98
CA LEU A 72 -4.37 8.94 0.85
C LEU A 72 -4.01 9.22 -0.62
N GLY A 73 -5.02 9.55 -1.43
CA GLY A 73 -4.87 9.82 -2.86
C GLY A 73 -4.76 8.59 -3.75
N TRP A 74 -4.65 7.38 -3.21
CA TRP A 74 -4.70 6.15 -4.00
C TRP A 74 -6.12 5.76 -4.35
N PRO A 75 -6.49 5.63 -5.64
CA PRO A 75 -7.80 5.13 -6.04
C PRO A 75 -8.05 3.70 -5.54
N VAL A 76 -9.24 3.46 -4.99
CA VAL A 76 -9.72 2.12 -4.64
C VAL A 76 -10.15 1.39 -5.90
N ARG A 77 -9.47 0.28 -6.24
CA ARG A 77 -9.77 -0.57 -7.39
C ARG A 77 -10.74 -1.70 -7.06
N ARG A 78 -10.60 -2.29 -5.87
CA ARG A 78 -11.48 -3.34 -5.35
C ARG A 78 -11.66 -3.18 -3.86
N ARG A 79 -12.88 -3.41 -3.36
CA ARG A 79 -13.18 -3.42 -1.92
C ARG A 79 -14.14 -4.53 -1.54
N THR A 80 -13.87 -5.14 -0.40
CA THR A 80 -14.71 -6.08 0.36
C THR A 80 -14.43 -5.84 1.86
N PRO A 81 -15.18 -6.44 2.78
CA PRO A 81 -14.87 -6.31 4.21
C PRO A 81 -13.43 -6.73 4.58
N ASP A 82 -12.90 -7.76 3.90
CA ASP A 82 -11.61 -8.37 4.24
C ASP A 82 -10.46 -7.98 3.31
N LEU A 83 -10.75 -7.21 2.27
CA LEU A 83 -9.76 -6.85 1.27
C LEU A 83 -10.05 -5.48 0.67
N VAL A 84 -9.01 -4.66 0.54
CA VAL A 84 -8.99 -3.50 -0.33
C VAL A 84 -7.74 -3.53 -1.21
N LEU A 85 -7.93 -3.31 -2.51
CA LEU A 85 -6.84 -3.14 -3.48
C LEU A 85 -6.86 -1.68 -3.94
N LEU A 86 -5.78 -0.99 -3.67
CA LEU A 86 -5.50 0.36 -4.12
C LEU A 86 -4.59 0.28 -5.34
N SER A 87 -4.83 1.12 -6.34
CA SER A 87 -4.04 1.10 -7.58
C SER A 87 -3.83 2.50 -8.11
N ALA A 88 -2.58 2.82 -8.44
CA ALA A 88 -2.20 4.08 -9.07
C ALA A 88 -1.52 3.79 -10.42
N GLY A 89 -2.05 4.44 -11.47
CA GLY A 89 -1.64 4.26 -12.86
C GLY A 89 -0.49 5.19 -13.30
N PRO A 90 0.07 4.95 -14.49
CA PRO A 90 1.42 5.36 -14.82
C PRO A 90 1.48 6.78 -15.37
N THR A 91 2.39 7.58 -14.84
CA THR A 91 2.87 8.79 -15.56
C THR A 91 4.20 8.54 -16.24
N ARG A 92 4.99 7.57 -15.77
CA ARG A 92 6.40 7.38 -16.13
C ARG A 92 6.79 5.91 -16.26
N GLY A 93 5.83 5.05 -16.63
CA GLY A 93 6.02 3.61 -16.72
C GLY A 93 6.07 2.90 -15.36
N LEU A 94 5.66 3.54 -14.26
CA LEU A 94 5.52 2.88 -12.97
C LEU A 94 4.04 2.72 -12.63
N HIS A 95 3.62 1.47 -12.42
CA HIS A 95 2.31 1.14 -11.86
C HIS A 95 2.50 0.58 -10.46
N GLY A 96 1.70 1.06 -9.52
CA GLY A 96 1.72 0.59 -8.15
C GLY A 96 0.37 0.02 -7.75
N GLU A 97 0.38 -1.09 -7.02
CA GLU A 97 -0.76 -1.59 -6.28
C GLU A 97 -0.40 -1.80 -4.82
N LEU A 98 -1.28 -1.37 -3.92
CA LEU A 98 -1.22 -1.67 -2.50
C LEU A 98 -2.43 -2.51 -2.13
N LEU A 99 -2.18 -3.70 -1.60
CA LEU A 99 -3.20 -4.63 -1.13
C LEU A 99 -3.18 -4.66 0.39
N PHE A 100 -4.32 -4.37 0.99
CA PHE A 100 -4.56 -4.64 2.40
C PHE A 100 -5.54 -5.79 2.51
N GLN A 101 -5.15 -6.84 3.23
CA GLN A 101 -5.98 -8.01 3.46
C GLN A 101 -6.07 -8.28 4.96
N ARG A 102 -7.29 -8.19 5.48
CA ARG A 102 -7.60 -8.59 6.84
C ARG A 102 -7.69 -10.11 6.90
N ARG A 103 -6.99 -10.70 7.85
CA ARG A 103 -7.04 -12.12 8.20
C ARG A 103 -7.52 -12.22 9.66
N PRO A 104 -7.99 -13.39 10.12
CA PRO A 104 -8.54 -13.54 11.46
C PRO A 104 -7.66 -13.01 12.60
N HIS A 105 -6.34 -13.15 12.46
CA HIS A 105 -5.35 -12.74 13.49
C HIS A 105 -4.24 -11.84 12.94
N ALA A 106 -4.38 -11.32 11.72
CA ALA A 106 -3.31 -10.56 11.10
C ALA A 106 -3.82 -9.59 10.05
N LEU A 107 -3.07 -8.51 9.86
CA LEU A 107 -3.21 -7.61 8.73
C LEU A 107 -2.05 -7.85 7.78
N LEU A 108 -2.36 -8.20 6.53
CA LEU A 108 -1.39 -8.23 5.45
C LEU A 108 -1.39 -6.88 4.72
N LEU A 109 -0.22 -6.30 4.57
CA LEU A 109 0.05 -5.23 3.62
C LEU A 109 1.00 -5.77 2.55
N ALA A 110 0.52 -5.83 1.31
CA ALA A 110 1.31 -6.23 0.15
C ALA A 110 1.40 -5.07 -0.85
N ALA A 111 2.53 -5.00 -1.55
CA ALA A 111 2.80 -4.02 -2.59
C ALA A 111 3.29 -4.74 -3.84
N PHE A 112 2.78 -4.31 -4.98
CA PHE A 112 3.13 -4.84 -6.30
C PHE A 112 3.49 -3.68 -7.22
N ILE A 113 4.61 -3.80 -7.92
CA ILE A 113 5.12 -2.75 -8.81
C ILE A 113 5.40 -3.35 -10.19
N GLN A 114 4.88 -2.67 -11.21
CA GLN A 114 5.25 -2.90 -12.61
C GLN A 114 6.10 -1.72 -13.08
N LEU A 115 7.22 -2.03 -13.74
CA LEU A 115 8.24 -1.09 -14.20
C LEU A 115 8.42 -1.24 -15.72
N ASP A 116 7.86 -0.30 -16.46
CA ASP A 116 7.91 -0.23 -17.91
C ASP A 116 9.04 0.70 -18.37
N GLY A 117 10.09 0.08 -18.94
CA GLY A 117 11.27 0.76 -19.46
C GLY A 117 12.35 1.03 -18.40
N GLU A 118 13.54 1.39 -18.88
CA GLU A 118 14.73 1.60 -18.03
C GLU A 118 14.58 2.77 -17.07
N ARG A 119 13.85 3.82 -17.48
CA ARG A 119 13.59 4.99 -16.62
C ARG A 119 12.80 4.63 -15.36
N ALA A 120 11.77 3.78 -15.49
CA ALA A 120 10.99 3.32 -14.33
C ALA A 120 11.87 2.50 -13.39
N ARG A 121 12.71 1.61 -13.92
CA ARG A 121 13.66 0.81 -13.14
C ARG A 121 14.68 1.67 -12.41
N ALA A 122 15.24 2.68 -13.07
CA ALA A 122 16.19 3.61 -12.47
C ALA A 122 15.56 4.45 -11.35
N LEU A 123 14.29 4.88 -11.52
CA LEU A 123 13.54 5.58 -10.46
C LEU A 123 13.25 4.67 -9.26
N TRP A 124 12.98 3.38 -9.51
CA TRP A 124 12.65 2.41 -8.46
C TRP A 124 13.87 1.91 -7.67
N ALA A 125 15.03 1.76 -8.31
CA ALA A 125 16.21 1.12 -7.69
C ALA A 125 16.59 1.68 -6.29
N PRO A 126 16.54 3.00 -6.01
CA PRO A 126 16.81 3.51 -4.66
C PRO A 126 15.74 3.13 -3.63
N ALA A 127 14.49 2.94 -4.07
CA ALA A 127 13.37 2.58 -3.21
C ALA A 127 13.38 1.10 -2.82
N GLU A 128 13.88 0.22 -3.69
CA GLU A 128 13.86 -1.24 -3.50
C GLU A 128 14.36 -1.71 -2.13
N ASN A 129 15.48 -1.13 -1.66
CA ASN A 129 16.08 -1.48 -0.36
C ASN A 129 15.36 -0.85 0.85
N ARG A 130 14.77 0.34 0.67
CA ARG A 130 14.13 1.08 1.77
C ARG A 130 12.67 0.68 1.96
N HIS A 131 12.02 0.29 0.89
CA HIS A 131 10.59 0.06 0.81
C HIS A 131 10.09 -1.03 1.79
N PRO A 132 10.76 -2.19 1.96
CA PRO A 132 10.32 -3.17 2.95
C PRO A 132 10.29 -2.64 4.38
N HIS A 133 11.28 -1.83 4.76
CA HIS A 133 11.36 -1.23 6.09
C HIS A 133 10.22 -0.23 6.31
N VAL A 134 9.97 0.65 5.34
CA VAL A 134 8.85 1.61 5.40
C VAL A 134 7.52 0.87 5.53
N MET A 135 7.28 -0.17 4.73
CA MET A 135 6.04 -0.96 4.81
C MET A 135 5.85 -1.60 6.18
N TYR A 136 6.90 -2.18 6.76
CA TYR A 136 6.84 -2.76 8.10
C TYR A 136 6.51 -1.70 9.16
N GLN A 137 7.22 -0.56 9.14
CA GLN A 137 7.03 0.51 10.12
C GLN A 137 5.63 1.11 10.09
N VAL A 138 5.10 1.44 8.91
CA VAL A 138 3.77 2.06 8.83
C VAL A 138 2.67 1.09 9.28
N LEU A 139 2.86 -0.21 9.01
CA LEU A 139 1.92 -1.25 9.43
C LEU A 139 1.96 -1.45 10.95
N GLU A 140 3.15 -1.63 11.52
CA GLU A 140 3.34 -1.85 12.96
C GLU A 140 2.84 -0.65 13.77
N GLN A 141 3.19 0.57 13.37
CA GLN A 141 2.69 1.77 14.03
C GLN A 141 1.16 1.89 13.96
N ALA A 142 0.53 1.48 12.87
CA ALA A 142 -0.91 1.54 12.72
C ALA A 142 -1.63 0.56 13.65
N VAL A 143 -1.08 -0.65 13.79
CA VAL A 143 -1.59 -1.65 14.74
C VAL A 143 -1.44 -1.15 16.17
N SER A 144 -0.24 -0.65 16.52
CA SER A 144 0.05 -0.10 17.85
C SER A 144 -0.87 1.06 18.23
N ARG A 145 -1.23 1.93 17.27
CA ARG A 145 -2.22 3.01 17.47
C ARG A 145 -3.66 2.53 17.61
N ALA A 146 -4.00 1.38 17.02
CA ALA A 146 -5.35 0.83 17.08
C ALA A 146 -5.62 0.03 18.35
N THR A 147 -4.57 -0.42 19.03
CA THR A 147 -4.61 -1.12 20.33
C THR A 147 -4.46 -0.22 21.55
N ALA A 148 -4.04 1.04 21.36
CA ALA A 148 -3.90 2.05 22.41
C ALA A 148 -5.24 2.72 22.72
#